data_AF-A0A2D8MM78-F1
#
_entry.id   AF-A0A2D8MM78-F1
#
_cell.length_a   1.000
_cell.length_b   1.000
_cell.length_c   1.000
_cell.angle_alpha   90.00
_cell.angle_beta   90.00
_cell.angle_gamma   90.00
#
_symmetry.space_group_name_H-M   'P 1'
#
loop_
_entity.id
_entity.type
_entity.pdbx_description
1 polymer ?
#
loop_
_entity_poly.entity_id
_entity_poly.type
_entity_poly.pdbx_seq_one_letter_code
_entity_poly.pdbx_strand_id
1 'polypeptide(L)'
;MTKNSNGPLNKIMSDYGITQKVLTATILVFFSGVLIFFDEGGNFMYGIPRELIIPIYLIQISLAPLYLKKYKSAYLVGIIVAGFVAFTYRDATILARTIPILQYFLGFFSILAYREIIEITKTK
;
A
#
# COMPACT_ATOMS: atom_id res chain seq x y z
N MET A 1 -5.60 -30.53 17.36
CA MET A 1 -6.67 -30.12 16.42
C MET A 1 -6.10 -29.17 15.38
N THR A 2 -5.65 -29.70 14.25
CA THR A 2 -5.09 -28.93 13.13
C THR A 2 -6.22 -28.19 12.41
N LYS A 3 -6.24 -26.87 12.54
CA LYS A 3 -7.18 -26.00 11.82
C LYS A 3 -6.76 -26.00 10.34
N ASN A 4 -7.24 -27.00 9.60
CA ASN A 4 -6.96 -27.18 8.18
C ASN A 4 -7.77 -26.13 7.40
N SER A 5 -7.30 -24.89 7.40
CA SER A 5 -7.81 -23.81 6.59
C SER A 5 -7.23 -23.91 5.17
N ASN A 6 -7.56 -24.99 4.45
CA ASN A 6 -7.15 -25.16 3.06
C ASN A 6 -8.15 -24.45 2.13
N GLY A 7 -8.32 -23.14 2.32
CA GLY A 7 -9.02 -22.31 1.36
C GLY A 7 -8.18 -22.17 0.08
N PRO A 8 -8.82 -21.99 -1.10
CA PRO A 8 -8.11 -21.83 -2.37
C PRO A 8 -7.07 -20.71 -2.33
N LEU A 9 -7.33 -19.66 -1.53
CA LEU A 9 -6.42 -18.53 -1.33
C LEU A 9 -5.13 -18.91 -0.59
N ASN A 10 -5.21 -19.76 0.44
CA ASN A 10 -4.03 -20.20 1.20
C ASN A 10 -3.12 -21.10 0.37
N LYS A 11 -3.70 -21.90 -0.53
CA LYS A 11 -2.94 -22.72 -1.48
C LYS A 11 -2.19 -21.85 -2.48
N ILE A 12 -2.85 -20.87 -3.10
CA ILE A 12 -2.23 -19.92 -4.03
C ILE A 12 -1.13 -19.10 -3.33
N MET A 13 -1.37 -18.62 -2.12
CA MET A 13 -0.36 -17.89 -1.36
C MET A 13 0.89 -18.73 -1.08
N SER A 14 0.73 -20.01 -0.74
CA SER A 14 1.84 -20.93 -0.56
C SER A 14 2.60 -21.20 -1.86
N ASP A 15 1.90 -21.45 -2.97
CA ASP A 15 2.50 -21.81 -4.26
C ASP A 15 3.36 -20.66 -4.83
N TYR A 16 2.96 -19.41 -4.63
CA TYR A 16 3.71 -18.21 -5.03
C TYR A 16 4.60 -17.65 -3.89
N GLY A 17 4.62 -18.30 -2.73
CA GLY A 17 5.32 -17.84 -1.53
C GLY A 17 4.88 -16.47 -1.02
N ILE A 18 3.68 -16.01 -1.32
CA ILE A 18 3.15 -14.70 -0.90
C ILE A 18 2.75 -14.78 0.58
N THR A 19 3.34 -13.92 1.40
CA THR A 19 3.01 -13.84 2.83
C THR A 19 1.80 -12.94 3.05
N GLN A 20 1.12 -13.09 4.19
CA GLN A 20 0.00 -12.23 4.56
C GLN A 20 0.41 -10.75 4.63
N LYS A 21 1.61 -10.43 5.13
CA LYS A 21 2.11 -9.05 5.20
C LYS A 21 2.27 -8.43 3.81
N VAL A 22 2.84 -9.19 2.85
CA VAL A 22 2.98 -8.76 1.46
C VAL A 22 1.62 -8.57 0.81
N LEU A 23 0.68 -9.50 1.03
CA LEU A 23 -0.67 -9.40 0.49
C LEU A 23 -1.42 -8.18 1.03
N THR A 24 -1.39 -7.96 2.35
CA THR A 24 -2.03 -6.79 2.97
C THR A 24 -1.42 -5.48 2.47
N ALA A 25 -0.08 -5.38 2.39
CA ALA A 25 0.59 -4.21 1.85
C ALA A 25 0.21 -3.96 0.38
N THR A 26 0.07 -5.01 -0.42
CA THR A 26 -0.35 -4.94 -1.83
C THR A 26 -1.79 -4.44 -1.97
N ILE A 27 -2.71 -4.99 -1.17
CA ILE A 27 -4.11 -4.57 -1.16
C ILE A 27 -4.20 -3.10 -0.75
N LEU A 28 -3.51 -2.71 0.32
CA LEU A 28 -3.49 -1.33 0.80
C LEU A 28 -2.92 -0.37 -0.25
N VAL A 29 -1.83 -0.70 -0.94
CA VAL A 29 -1.24 0.21 -1.94
C VAL A 29 -2.15 0.35 -3.16
N PHE A 30 -2.82 -0.73 -3.56
CA PHE A 30 -3.78 -0.70 -4.65
C PHE A 30 -5.00 0.14 -4.31
N PHE A 31 -5.65 -0.13 -3.18
CA PHE A 31 -6.82 0.65 -2.74
C PHE A 31 -6.47 2.10 -2.44
N SER A 32 -5.27 2.36 -1.92
CA SER A 32 -4.75 3.72 -1.74
C SER A 32 -4.72 4.49 -3.05
N GLY A 33 -4.15 3.88 -4.09
CA GLY A 33 -4.08 4.52 -5.41
C GLY A 33 -5.47 4.83 -5.94
N VAL A 34 -6.37 3.84 -5.90
CA VAL A 34 -7.76 3.99 -6.36
C VAL A 34 -8.48 5.11 -5.59
N LEU A 35 -8.41 5.12 -4.26
CA LEU A 35 -9.06 6.13 -3.42
C LEU A 35 -8.56 7.54 -3.72
N ILE A 36 -7.25 7.72 -3.89
CA ILE A 36 -6.65 9.01 -4.23
C ILE A 36 -7.12 9.51 -5.60
N PHE A 37 -7.30 8.60 -6.56
CA PHE A 37 -7.77 8.95 -7.90
C PHE A 37 -9.24 9.39 -7.94
N PHE A 38 -10.10 8.70 -7.18
CA PHE A 38 -11.53 9.01 -7.11
C PHE A 38 -11.87 10.14 -6.12
N ASP A 39 -10.88 10.71 -5.44
CA ASP A 39 -11.06 11.86 -4.56
C ASP A 39 -11.18 13.17 -5.38
N GLU A 40 -12.24 13.29 -6.19
CA GLU A 40 -12.62 14.56 -6.83
C GLU A 40 -12.93 15.64 -5.78
N GLY A 41 -13.37 15.22 -4.59
CA GLY A 41 -13.56 16.07 -3.42
C GLY A 41 -12.26 16.71 -2.93
N GLY A 42 -11.10 16.05 -3.12
CA GLY A 42 -9.83 16.55 -2.65
C GLY A 42 -9.29 17.76 -3.42
N ASN A 43 -9.48 17.77 -4.73
CA ASN A 43 -9.13 18.89 -5.60
C ASN A 43 -10.09 20.09 -5.35
N PHE A 44 -11.39 19.82 -5.16
CA PHE A 44 -12.40 20.85 -4.93
C PHE A 44 -12.42 21.41 -3.49
N MET A 45 -12.15 20.59 -2.47
CA MET A 45 -12.20 21.01 -1.05
C MET A 45 -10.84 21.41 -0.45
N TYR A 46 -9.72 20.86 -0.92
CA TYR A 46 -8.39 21.08 -0.29
C TYR A 46 -7.37 21.76 -1.20
N GLY A 47 -7.74 22.08 -2.45
CA GLY A 47 -6.87 22.79 -3.39
C GLY A 47 -5.59 22.01 -3.75
N ILE A 48 -5.59 20.69 -3.58
CA ILE A 48 -4.47 19.84 -3.98
C ILE A 48 -4.46 19.79 -5.52
N PRO A 49 -3.40 20.29 -6.17
CA PRO A 49 -3.35 20.34 -7.63
C PRO A 49 -3.48 18.95 -8.23
N ARG A 50 -4.30 18.81 -9.28
CA ARG A 50 -4.54 17.51 -9.95
C ARG A 50 -3.25 16.94 -10.54
N GLU A 51 -2.33 17.82 -10.91
CA GLU A 51 -0.99 17.56 -11.40
C GLU A 51 -0.11 16.84 -10.37
N LEU A 52 -0.39 16.98 -9.07
CA LEU A 52 0.28 16.25 -7.99
C LEU A 52 -0.38 14.89 -7.71
N ILE A 53 -1.70 14.81 -7.84
CA ILE A 53 -2.49 13.59 -7.55
C ILE A 53 -2.23 12.50 -8.59
N ILE A 54 -2.26 12.85 -9.88
CA ILE A 54 -2.14 11.89 -10.98
C ILE A 54 -0.81 11.10 -10.93
N PRO A 55 0.37 11.74 -10.77
CA PRO A 55 1.63 11.00 -10.66
C PRO A 55 1.68 10.07 -9.44
N ILE A 56 1.18 10.51 -8.29
CA ILE A 56 1.14 9.71 -7.05
C ILE A 56 0.30 8.46 -7.27
N TYR A 57 -0.88 8.62 -7.87
CA TYR A 57 -1.76 7.53 -8.25
C TYR A 57 -1.05 6.50 -9.15
N LEU A 58 -0.41 6.95 -10.23
CA LEU A 58 0.30 6.08 -11.15
C LEU A 58 1.43 5.32 -10.45
N ILE A 59 2.17 5.97 -9.56
CA ILE A 59 3.20 5.34 -8.73
C ILE A 59 2.58 4.24 -7.86
N GLN A 60 1.51 4.54 -7.12
CA GLN A 60 0.90 3.57 -6.20
C GLN A 60 0.32 2.34 -6.91
N ILE A 61 -0.35 2.51 -8.05
CA ILE A 61 -0.81 1.35 -8.85
C ILE A 61 0.38 0.54 -9.37
N SER A 62 1.44 1.21 -9.81
CA SER A 62 2.65 0.53 -10.31
C SER A 62 3.37 -0.24 -9.20
N LEU A 63 3.25 0.16 -7.94
CA LEU A 63 3.85 -0.53 -6.80
C LEU A 63 3.15 -1.85 -6.46
N ALA A 64 1.85 -2.00 -6.71
CA ALA A 64 1.11 -3.23 -6.39
C ALA A 64 1.74 -4.51 -6.98
N PRO A 65 2.03 -4.62 -8.30
CA PRO A 65 2.70 -5.80 -8.84
C PRO A 65 4.14 -5.95 -8.33
N LEU A 66 4.81 -4.85 -7.98
CA LEU A 66 6.18 -4.89 -7.46
C LEU A 66 6.24 -5.40 -6.02
N TYR A 67 5.20 -5.14 -5.22
CA TYR A 67 5.02 -5.72 -3.89
C TYR A 67 4.83 -7.24 -4.00
N LEU A 68 3.97 -7.71 -4.90
CA LEU A 68 3.80 -9.16 -5.10
C LEU A 68 5.10 -9.84 -5.54
N LYS A 69 5.94 -9.14 -6.34
CA LYS A 69 7.28 -9.59 -6.73
C LYS A 69 8.35 -9.42 -5.65
N LYS A 70 8.00 -8.88 -4.48
CA LYS A 70 8.88 -8.70 -3.31
C LYS A 70 10.12 -7.84 -3.59
N TYR A 71 10.01 -6.84 -4.47
CA TYR A 71 11.10 -5.89 -4.69
C TYR A 71 11.27 -4.98 -3.49
N LYS A 72 12.40 -5.10 -2.78
CA LYS A 72 12.72 -4.30 -1.57
C LYS A 72 12.55 -2.80 -1.79
N SER A 73 13.03 -2.29 -2.92
CA SER A 73 12.93 -0.87 -3.29
C SER A 73 11.49 -0.40 -3.41
N ALA A 74 10.57 -1.25 -3.88
CA ALA A 74 9.16 -0.89 -4.02
C ALA A 74 8.53 -0.55 -2.68
N TYR A 75 8.80 -1.32 -1.62
CA TYR A 75 8.28 -1.03 -0.28
C TYR A 75 8.82 0.27 0.29
N LEU A 76 10.10 0.58 0.06
CA LEU A 76 10.68 1.86 0.47
C LEU A 76 10.00 3.03 -0.24
N VAL A 77 9.82 2.92 -1.56
CA VAL A 77 9.10 3.95 -2.34
C VAL A 77 7.68 4.10 -1.83
N GLY A 78 6.96 3.00 -1.56
CA GLY A 78 5.61 3.06 -1.03
C GLY A 78 5.50 3.67 0.36
N ILE A 79 6.48 3.44 1.25
CA ILE A 79 6.55 4.12 2.56
C ILE A 79 6.72 5.63 2.40
N ILE A 80 7.63 6.06 1.52
CA ILE A 80 7.90 7.48 1.27
C ILE A 80 6.65 8.14 0.69
N VAL A 81 6.04 7.52 -0.32
CA VAL A 81 4.82 8.02 -0.95
C VAL A 81 3.68 8.09 0.07
N ALA A 82 3.52 7.08 0.91
CA ALA A 82 2.49 7.08 1.95
C ALA A 82 2.70 8.21 2.95
N GLY A 83 3.93 8.44 3.42
CA GLY A 83 4.25 9.56 4.30
C GLY A 83 3.96 10.92 3.66
N PHE A 84 4.35 11.08 2.39
CA PHE A 84 4.10 12.31 1.62
C PHE A 84 2.61 12.60 1.48
N VAL A 85 1.82 11.60 1.08
CA VAL A 85 0.36 11.74 0.92
C VAL A 85 -0.31 11.96 2.27
N ALA A 86 0.07 11.22 3.32
CA ALA A 86 -0.50 11.42 4.65
C ALA A 86 -0.25 12.84 5.18
N PHE A 87 0.93 13.39 4.93
CA PHE A 87 1.26 14.76 5.32
C PHE A 87 0.49 15.79 4.48
N THR A 88 0.43 15.60 3.16
CA THR A 88 -0.29 16.50 2.24
C THR A 88 -1.78 16.57 2.57
N TYR A 89 -2.38 15.45 2.99
CA TYR A 89 -3.81 15.37 3.34
C TYR A 89 -4.09 15.57 4.84
N ARG A 90 -3.09 15.90 5.67
CA ARG A 90 -3.20 15.94 7.13
C ARG A 90 -4.30 16.88 7.63
N ASP A 91 -4.39 18.06 7.03
CA ASP A 91 -5.27 19.14 7.49
C ASP A 91 -6.64 19.15 6.79
N ALA A 92 -6.97 18.07 6.09
CA ALA A 92 -8.23 17.91 5.37
C ALA A 92 -9.42 17.67 6.33
N THR A 93 -10.65 17.97 5.88
CA THR A 93 -11.86 17.80 6.70
C THR A 93 -12.10 16.33 7.07
N ILE A 94 -13.03 16.07 8.00
CA ILE A 94 -13.33 14.75 8.56
C ILE A 94 -13.46 13.64 7.50
N LEU A 95 -14.08 13.92 6.34
CA LEU A 95 -14.26 12.95 5.25
C LEU A 95 -12.94 12.57 4.56
N ALA A 96 -12.04 13.53 4.38
CA ALA A 96 -10.76 13.33 3.72
C ALA A 96 -9.66 12.77 4.63
N ARG A 97 -9.90 12.69 5.95
CA ARG A 97 -9.01 11.99 6.90
C ARG A 97 -8.88 10.49 6.61
N THR A 98 -9.78 9.93 5.82
CA THR A 98 -9.70 8.53 5.37
C THR A 98 -8.42 8.26 4.58
N ILE A 99 -8.00 9.20 3.72
CA ILE A 99 -6.77 9.07 2.91
C ILE A 99 -5.53 8.98 3.80
N PRO A 100 -5.21 9.95 4.68
CA PRO A 100 -4.04 9.88 5.53
C PRO A 100 -4.09 8.68 6.49
N ILE A 101 -5.26 8.31 7.03
CA ILE A 101 -5.40 7.08 7.84
C ILE A 101 -4.98 5.84 7.04
N LEU A 102 -5.50 5.70 5.83
CA LEU A 102 -5.17 4.58 4.94
C LEU A 102 -3.68 4.58 4.56
N GLN A 103 -3.08 5.75 4.35
CA GLN A 103 -1.65 5.90 4.12
C GLN A 103 -0.80 5.49 5.33
N TYR A 104 -1.22 5.80 6.56
CA TYR A 104 -0.51 5.32 7.76
C TYR A 104 -0.50 3.78 7.81
N PHE A 105 -1.63 3.13 7.54
CA PHE A 105 -1.70 1.67 7.47
C PHE A 105 -0.83 1.12 6.33
N LEU A 106 -0.88 1.73 5.15
CA LEU A 106 -0.02 1.36 4.03
C LEU A 106 1.46 1.42 4.42
N GLY A 107 1.90 2.53 5.02
CA GLY A 107 3.29 2.69 5.48
C GLY A 107 3.68 1.61 6.48
N PHE A 108 2.84 1.37 7.49
CA PHE A 108 3.08 0.34 8.51
C PHE A 108 3.21 -1.06 7.92
N PHE A 109 2.25 -1.50 7.09
CA PHE A 109 2.31 -2.82 6.46
C PHE A 109 3.44 -2.95 5.44
N SER A 110 3.80 -1.87 4.76
CA SER A 110 4.95 -1.84 3.85
C SER A 110 6.26 -2.04 4.62
N ILE A 111 6.42 -1.46 5.81
CA ILE A 111 7.59 -1.70 6.68
C ILE A 111 7.65 -3.16 7.13
N LEU A 112 6.52 -3.73 7.55
CA LEU A 112 6.46 -5.13 7.99
C LEU A 112 6.84 -6.10 6.86
N ALA A 113 6.29 -5.87 5.66
CA ALA A 113 6.60 -6.67 4.48
C ALA A 113 8.08 -6.50 4.06
N TYR A 114 8.60 -5.27 4.11
CA TYR A 114 10.01 -4.99 3.81
C TYR A 114 10.97 -5.76 4.73
N ARG A 115 10.72 -5.72 6.05
CA ARG A 115 11.53 -6.47 7.03
C ARG A 115 11.53 -7.96 6.75
N GLU A 116 10.35 -8.52 6.52
CA GLU A 116 10.19 -9.94 6.20
C GLU A 116 10.95 -10.33 4.93
N ILE A 117 10.88 -9.52 3.87
CA ILE A 117 11.61 -9.79 2.63
C ILE A 117 13.12 -9.75 2.84
N ILE A 118 13.62 -8.82 3.67
CA ILE A 118 15.03 -8.79 4.03
C ILE A 118 15.42 -10.07 4.77
N GLU A 119 14.65 -10.49 5.77
CA GLU A 119 14.90 -11.70 6.55
C GLU A 119 14.93 -12.95 5.66
N ILE A 120 13.96 -13.09 4.75
CA ILE A 120 13.92 -14.18 3.76
C ILE A 120 15.12 -14.14 2.81
N THR A 121 15.57 -12.95 2.41
CA THR A 121 16.75 -12.85 1.52
C THR A 121 18.03 -13.23 2.26
N LYS A 122 18.16 -12.90 3.54
CA LYS A 122 19.35 -13.20 4.35
C LYS A 122 19.49 -14.68 4.73
N THR A 123 18.39 -15.43 4.69
CA THR A 123 18.33 -16.86 5.05
C THR A 123 18.44 -17.79 3.85
N LYS A 124 18.47 -17.24 2.63
CA LYS A 124 18.78 -17.95 1.39
C LYS A 124 20.22 -17.71 0.99
#